data_AF-A0A087LXL0-F1
#
_entry.id   AF-A0A087LXL0-F1
#
_cell.length_a   1.000
_cell.length_b   1.000
_cell.length_c   1.000
_cell.angle_alpha   90.00
_cell.angle_beta   90.00
_cell.angle_gamma   90.00
#
_symmetry.space_group_name_H-M   'P 1'
#
loop_
_entity.id
_entity.type
_entity.pdbx_description
1 polymer ?
#
loop_
_entity_poly.entity_id
_entity_poly.type
_entity_poly.pdbx_seq_one_letter_code
_entity_poly.pdbx_strand_id
1 'polypeptide(L)'
;MMSRKQALDAVKVGDIIYGIAGGGQPKLLLVYEADESGFWARHMTSQSTAKFGRDGEATWTPDDGSCTIVSTAALPPEQRDVAIALDRRIRSKPEYPDTRLTEDEIHLILSHKEFFETRLLPGTEAFVERMQRLRAVEK
;
A
#
# COMPACT_ATOMS: atom_id res chain seq x y z
N MET A 1 14.97 17.13 -2.52
CA MET A 1 14.16 16.09 -1.85
C MET A 1 12.73 16.60 -1.81
N MET A 2 11.75 15.84 -2.27
CA MET A 2 10.33 16.25 -2.25
C MET A 2 9.80 16.16 -0.81
N SER A 3 8.99 17.12 -0.38
CA SER A 3 8.38 17.04 0.96
C SER A 3 7.29 15.97 1.00
N ARG A 4 6.95 15.45 2.19
CA ARG A 4 5.84 14.50 2.38
C ARG A 4 4.54 15.04 1.79
N LYS A 5 4.23 16.31 2.04
CA LYS A 5 3.04 16.97 1.49
C LYS A 5 3.04 16.98 -0.05
N GLN A 6 4.15 17.40 -0.67
CA GLN A 6 4.26 17.42 -2.13
C GLN A 6 4.10 16.03 -2.75
N ALA A 7 4.67 15.00 -2.12
CA ALA A 7 4.56 13.62 -2.59
C ALA A 7 3.13 13.07 -2.47
N LEU A 8 2.40 13.42 -1.40
CA LEU A 8 1.01 13.02 -1.19
C LEU A 8 0.03 13.81 -2.06
N ASP A 9 0.26 15.11 -2.28
CA ASP A 9 -0.52 15.94 -3.19
C ASP A 9 -0.39 15.45 -4.65
N ALA A 10 0.74 14.82 -5.00
CA ALA A 10 1.00 14.27 -6.33
C ALA A 10 0.36 12.90 -6.60
N VAL A 11 -0.20 12.23 -5.58
CA VAL A 11 -0.84 10.91 -5.74
C VAL A 11 -2.04 11.01 -6.66
N LYS A 12 -2.11 10.10 -7.64
CA LYS A 12 -3.14 10.04 -8.68
C LYS A 12 -3.69 8.62 -8.87
N VAL A 13 -4.79 8.52 -9.60
CA VAL A 13 -5.39 7.24 -10.00
C VAL A 13 -4.36 6.39 -10.76
N GLY A 14 -4.26 5.11 -10.38
CA GLY A 14 -3.34 4.15 -10.96
C GLY A 14 -1.96 4.09 -10.29
N ASP A 15 -1.70 4.94 -9.29
CA ASP A 15 -0.52 4.83 -8.45
C ASP A 15 -0.63 3.62 -7.52
N ILE A 16 0.51 2.98 -7.28
CA ILE A 16 0.66 1.95 -6.26
C ILE A 16 1.46 2.57 -5.12
N ILE A 17 0.85 2.60 -3.94
CA ILE A 17 1.39 3.23 -2.75
C ILE A 17 1.50 2.21 -1.62
N TYR A 18 2.26 2.56 -0.60
CA TYR A 18 2.54 1.68 0.51
C TYR A 18 2.18 2.34 1.84
N GLY A 19 1.33 1.63 2.59
CA GLY A 19 0.87 2.04 3.90
C GLY A 19 1.18 1.00 4.97
N ILE A 20 1.12 1.43 6.22
CA ILE A 20 1.21 0.54 7.38
C ILE A 20 -0.04 0.76 8.22
N ALA A 21 -0.74 -0.34 8.51
CA ALA A 21 -1.90 -0.34 9.39
C ALA A 21 -1.50 -0.09 10.85
N GLY A 22 -2.44 0.31 11.71
CA GLY A 22 -2.20 0.59 13.12
C GLY A 22 -1.60 -0.59 13.91
N GLY A 23 -1.84 -1.82 13.48
CA GLY A 23 -1.21 -3.05 14.01
C GLY A 23 0.14 -3.39 13.36
N GLY A 24 0.72 -2.51 12.56
CA GLY A 24 2.01 -2.69 11.89
C GLY A 24 1.97 -3.51 10.59
N GLN A 25 0.80 -4.03 10.19
CA GLN A 25 0.68 -4.81 8.96
C GLN A 25 0.96 -3.93 7.74
N PRO A 26 1.89 -4.33 6.85
CA PRO A 26 2.15 -3.60 5.62
C PRO A 26 0.98 -3.78 4.64
N LYS A 27 0.68 -2.74 3.87
CA LYS A 27 -0.41 -2.72 2.89
C LYS A 27 0.12 -2.21 1.56
N LEU A 28 0.01 -3.06 0.53
CA LEU A 28 0.24 -2.65 -0.87
C LEU A 28 -1.09 -2.20 -1.47
N LEU A 29 -1.18 -0.92 -1.82
CA LEU A 29 -2.44 -0.23 -2.12
C LEU A 29 -2.45 0.30 -3.55
N LEU A 30 -3.55 0.07 -4.27
CA LEU A 30 -3.80 0.65 -5.59
C LEU A 30 -4.81 1.79 -5.48
N VAL A 31 -4.39 2.98 -5.91
CA VAL A 31 -5.25 4.17 -5.95
C VAL A 31 -6.21 4.08 -7.13
N TYR A 32 -7.50 4.24 -6.88
CA TYR A 32 -8.53 4.13 -7.93
C TYR A 32 -9.44 5.36 -8.05
N GLU A 33 -9.41 6.27 -7.08
CA GLU A 33 -10.08 7.56 -7.13
C GLU A 33 -9.21 8.58 -6.40
N ALA A 34 -9.06 9.79 -6.93
CA ALA A 34 -8.24 10.83 -6.33
C ALA A 34 -8.75 12.22 -6.70
N ASP A 35 -8.81 13.11 -5.72
CA ASP A 35 -9.22 14.52 -5.86
C ASP A 35 -8.38 15.42 -4.94
N GLU A 36 -8.70 16.72 -4.89
CA GLU A 36 -7.96 17.68 -4.06
C GLU A 36 -8.08 17.39 -2.54
N SER A 37 -9.14 16.70 -2.11
CA SER A 37 -9.39 16.38 -0.71
C SER A 37 -8.65 15.12 -0.25
N GLY A 38 -8.37 14.20 -1.17
CA GLY A 38 -7.74 12.93 -0.83
C GLY A 38 -7.80 11.90 -1.96
N PHE A 39 -7.78 10.63 -1.59
CA PHE A 39 -7.84 9.53 -2.54
C PHE A 39 -8.39 8.26 -1.89
N TRP A 40 -9.01 7.42 -2.71
CA TRP A 40 -9.39 6.06 -2.35
C TRP A 40 -8.38 5.08 -2.89
N ALA A 41 -7.98 4.14 -2.04
CA ALA A 41 -7.11 3.06 -2.42
C ALA A 41 -7.64 1.72 -1.91
N ARG A 42 -7.29 0.64 -2.61
CA ARG A 42 -7.65 -0.72 -2.24
C ARG A 42 -6.42 -1.57 -2.03
N HIS A 43 -6.47 -2.46 -1.05
CA HIS A 43 -5.41 -3.42 -0.82
C HIS A 43 -5.44 -4.51 -1.88
N MET A 44 -4.30 -4.78 -2.53
CA MET A 44 -4.26 -5.59 -3.74
C MET A 44 -4.71 -7.05 -3.52
N THR A 45 -4.49 -7.62 -2.34
CA THR A 45 -4.81 -9.03 -2.06
C THR A 45 -6.14 -9.24 -1.32
N SER A 46 -6.52 -8.33 -0.40
CA SER A 46 -7.80 -8.43 0.33
C SER A 46 -8.93 -7.68 -0.36
N GLN A 47 -8.62 -6.79 -1.31
CA GLN A 47 -9.56 -5.89 -1.98
C GLN A 47 -10.31 -4.95 -1.03
N SER A 48 -9.89 -4.87 0.23
CA SER A 48 -10.44 -3.92 1.20
C SER A 48 -10.03 -2.50 0.83
N THR A 49 -10.95 -1.56 1.02
CA THR A 49 -10.82 -0.17 0.55
C THR A 49 -10.71 0.79 1.72
N ALA A 50 -9.86 1.82 1.58
CA ALA A 50 -9.78 2.91 2.54
C ALA A 50 -9.70 4.26 1.82
N LYS A 51 -10.29 5.29 2.45
CA LYS A 51 -10.15 6.68 2.03
C LYS A 51 -9.02 7.34 2.82
N PHE A 52 -8.13 8.03 2.12
CA PHE A 52 -7.02 8.75 2.70
C PHE A 52 -7.16 10.25 2.45
N GLY A 53 -6.78 11.06 3.45
CA GLY A 53 -6.54 12.47 3.26
C GLY A 53 -5.21 12.72 2.52
N ARG A 54 -5.00 13.96 2.06
CA ARG A 54 -3.70 14.41 1.52
C ARG A 54 -2.60 14.56 2.58
N ASP A 55 -2.93 14.33 3.85
CA ASP A 55 -1.97 14.10 4.93
C ASP A 55 -1.43 12.65 4.96
N GLY A 56 -2.04 11.74 4.19
CA GLY A 56 -1.66 10.34 4.07
C GLY A 56 -2.24 9.47 5.17
N GLU A 57 -3.20 9.97 5.95
CA GLU A 57 -3.87 9.19 6.99
C GLU A 57 -5.23 8.68 6.49
N ALA A 58 -5.55 7.42 6.80
CA ALA A 58 -6.84 6.84 6.47
C ALA A 58 -7.93 7.40 7.41
N THR A 59 -9.05 7.83 6.83
CA THR A 59 -10.27 8.08 7.58
C THR A 59 -10.97 6.74 7.81
N TRP A 60 -11.16 6.37 9.08
CA TRP A 60 -11.59 5.03 9.52
C TRP A 60 -12.75 4.45 8.68
N THR A 61 -12.52 3.24 8.14
CA THR A 61 -13.58 2.31 7.74
C THR A 61 -13.69 1.21 8.81
N PRO A 62 -14.90 0.72 9.14
CA PRO A 62 -15.13 -0.18 10.28
C PRO A 62 -14.24 -1.43 10.32
N ASP A 63 -13.76 -1.89 9.16
CA ASP A 63 -13.11 -3.20 9.02
C ASP A 63 -11.56 -3.17 8.95
N ASP A 64 -10.90 -2.01 8.79
CA ASP A 64 -9.46 -1.96 8.42
C ASP A 64 -8.58 -1.10 9.36
N GLY A 65 -9.15 -0.53 10.42
CA GLY A 65 -8.41 0.28 11.40
C GLY A 65 -7.78 1.55 10.81
N SER A 66 -6.81 2.14 11.52
CA SER A 66 -6.02 3.24 10.98
C SER A 66 -4.94 2.73 10.02
N CYS A 67 -4.64 3.49 8.97
CA CYS A 67 -3.54 3.21 8.06
C CYS A 67 -2.84 4.52 7.68
N THR A 68 -1.51 4.52 7.73
CA THR A 68 -0.69 5.67 7.38
C THR A 68 0.12 5.35 6.14
N ILE A 69 0.07 6.22 5.13
CA ILE A 69 0.91 6.14 3.93
C ILE A 69 2.33 6.53 4.28
N VAL A 70 3.27 5.61 4.06
CA VAL A 70 4.68 5.81 4.39
C VAL A 70 5.57 5.84 3.15
N SER A 71 5.06 5.46 1.98
CA SER A 71 5.77 5.64 0.71
C SER A 71 4.82 5.79 -0.48
N THR A 72 5.20 6.66 -1.41
CA THR A 72 4.56 6.84 -2.74
C THR A 72 5.55 6.56 -3.88
N ALA A 73 6.66 5.88 -3.59
CA ALA A 73 7.68 5.57 -4.58
C ALA A 73 7.10 4.69 -5.70
N ALA A 74 7.36 5.04 -6.96
CA ALA A 74 6.90 4.24 -8.08
C ALA A 74 7.63 2.89 -8.11
N LEU A 75 6.88 1.79 -8.09
CA LEU A 75 7.43 0.46 -8.32
C LEU A 75 8.15 0.40 -9.69
N PRO A 76 9.21 -0.41 -9.81
CA PRO A 76 9.78 -0.75 -11.11
C PRO A 76 8.69 -1.25 -12.06
N PRO A 77 8.75 -0.93 -13.37
CA PRO A 77 7.69 -1.26 -14.33
C PRO A 77 7.25 -2.73 -14.29
N GLU A 78 8.20 -3.65 -14.20
CA GLU A 78 7.94 -5.09 -14.10
C GLU A 78 7.13 -5.46 -12.85
N GLN A 79 7.51 -4.94 -11.68
CA GLN A 79 6.79 -5.15 -10.43
C GLN A 79 5.42 -4.48 -10.44
N ARG A 80 5.31 -3.30 -11.05
CA ARG A 80 4.05 -2.58 -11.23
C ARG A 80 3.06 -3.40 -12.06
N ASP A 81 3.50 -3.97 -13.17
CA ASP A 81 2.62 -4.74 -14.05
C ASP A 81 2.13 -6.03 -13.38
N VAL A 82 3.00 -6.72 -12.64
CA VAL A 82 2.62 -7.86 -11.78
C VAL A 82 1.59 -7.45 -10.73
N ALA A 83 1.80 -6.31 -10.07
CA ALA A 83 0.90 -5.81 -9.04
C ALA A 83 -0.49 -5.46 -9.60
N ILE A 84 -0.56 -4.87 -10.79
CA ILE A 84 -1.82 -4.58 -11.48
C ILE A 84 -2.51 -5.87 -11.95
N ALA A 85 -1.75 -6.84 -12.47
CA ALA A 85 -2.29 -8.14 -12.87
C ALA A 85 -2.89 -8.88 -11.66
N LEU A 86 -2.17 -8.90 -10.53
CA LEU A 86 -2.64 -9.45 -9.25
C LEU A 86 -3.96 -8.80 -8.82
N ASP A 87 -4.02 -7.46 -8.76
CA ASP A 87 -5.25 -6.75 -8.37
C ASP A 87 -6.44 -7.13 -9.26
N ARG A 88 -6.25 -7.14 -10.58
CA ARG A 88 -7.30 -7.49 -11.54
C ARG A 88 -7.77 -8.93 -11.34
N ARG A 89 -6.84 -9.86 -11.14
CA ARG A 89 -7.11 -11.28 -10.93
C ARG A 89 -7.88 -11.48 -9.63
N ILE A 90 -7.39 -10.97 -8.49
CA ILE A 90 -8.10 -11.12 -7.22
C ILE A 90 -9.50 -10.50 -7.28
N ARG A 91 -9.65 -9.34 -7.95
CA ARG A 91 -10.96 -8.70 -8.12
C ARG A 91 -11.94 -9.53 -8.96
N SER A 92 -11.47 -10.37 -9.88
CA SER A 92 -12.34 -11.27 -10.65
C SER A 92 -12.85 -12.46 -9.83
N LYS A 93 -12.46 -12.58 -8.56
CA LYS A 93 -12.85 -13.66 -7.64
C LYS A 93 -12.66 -15.04 -8.26
N PRO A 94 -11.43 -15.39 -8.67
CA PRO A 94 -11.16 -16.67 -9.30
C PRO A 94 -11.50 -17.81 -8.35
N GLU A 95 -11.91 -18.93 -8.91
CA GLU A 95 -12.09 -20.17 -8.16
C GLU A 95 -10.78 -20.97 -8.14
N TYR A 96 -10.67 -21.93 -7.22
CA TYR A 96 -9.50 -22.80 -7.20
C TYR A 96 -9.44 -23.65 -8.50
N PRO A 97 -8.27 -23.82 -9.14
CA PRO A 97 -6.93 -23.48 -8.67
C PRO A 97 -6.42 -22.08 -9.03
N ASP A 98 -7.21 -21.27 -9.75
CA ASP A 98 -6.81 -19.94 -10.24
C ASP A 98 -6.65 -18.88 -9.14
N THR A 99 -6.99 -19.24 -7.89
CA THR A 99 -6.67 -18.47 -6.69
C THR A 99 -5.18 -18.52 -6.32
N ARG A 100 -4.44 -19.54 -6.78
CA ARG A 100 -3.02 -19.69 -6.49
C ARG A 100 -2.23 -18.51 -7.05
N LEU A 101 -1.26 -18.04 -6.26
CA LEU A 101 -0.35 -17.00 -6.70
C LEU A 101 0.65 -17.56 -7.71
N THR A 102 1.02 -16.75 -8.70
CA THR A 102 2.15 -17.04 -9.59
C THR A 102 3.48 -16.79 -8.87
N GLU A 103 4.59 -17.29 -9.42
CA GLU A 103 5.93 -17.03 -8.86
C GLU A 103 6.23 -15.52 -8.79
N ASP A 104 5.89 -14.76 -9.84
CA ASP A 104 6.07 -13.31 -9.87
C ASP A 104 5.26 -12.59 -8.78
N GLU A 105 4.02 -13.01 -8.54
CA GLU A 105 3.18 -12.44 -7.49
C GLU A 105 3.70 -12.79 -6.09
N ILE A 106 4.22 -14.00 -5.90
CA ILE A 106 4.90 -14.41 -4.66
C ILE A 106 6.13 -13.52 -4.43
N HIS A 107 6.97 -13.36 -5.46
CA HIS A 107 8.15 -12.49 -5.37
C HIS A 107 7.76 -11.05 -5.02
N LEU A 108 6.76 -10.48 -5.69
CA LEU A 108 6.22 -9.15 -5.37
C LEU A 108 5.79 -9.05 -3.90
N ILE A 109 5.00 -10.00 -3.40
CA ILE A 109 4.50 -9.99 -2.02
C ILE A 109 5.65 -10.10 -1.01
N LEU A 110 6.70 -10.85 -1.32
CA LEU A 110 7.83 -11.03 -0.43
C LEU A 110 8.82 -9.84 -0.47
N SER A 111 8.95 -9.15 -1.60
CA SER A 111 9.98 -8.11 -1.79
C SER A 111 9.48 -6.67 -1.69
N HIS A 112 8.19 -6.38 -1.93
CA HIS A 112 7.70 -4.99 -2.01
C HIS A 112 7.99 -4.19 -0.74
N LYS A 113 7.93 -4.84 0.44
CA LYS A 113 8.21 -4.20 1.73
C LYS A 113 9.57 -3.53 1.74
N GLU A 114 10.63 -4.24 1.36
CA GLU A 114 12.00 -3.72 1.37
C GLU A 114 12.16 -2.55 0.38
N PHE A 115 11.52 -2.65 -0.78
CA PHE A 115 11.52 -1.59 -1.78
C PHE A 115 10.94 -0.27 -1.23
N PHE A 116 9.80 -0.33 -0.53
CA PHE A 116 9.14 0.87 -0.02
C PHE A 116 9.76 1.38 1.30
N GLU A 117 10.17 0.49 2.20
CA GLU A 117 10.77 0.87 3.48
C GLU A 117 12.16 1.53 3.32
N THR A 118 12.81 1.37 2.16
CA THR A 118 14.03 2.11 1.80
C THR A 118 13.76 3.46 1.11
N ARG A 119 12.48 3.78 0.85
CA ARG A 119 12.02 4.98 0.10
C ARG A 119 10.87 5.67 0.83
N LEU A 120 11.06 5.88 2.12
CA LEU A 120 10.03 6.46 2.99
C LEU A 120 9.75 7.93 2.64
N LEU A 121 8.51 8.36 2.90
CA LEU A 121 8.15 9.76 2.93
C LEU A 121 8.83 10.43 4.13
N PRO A 122 9.39 11.64 3.96
CA PRO A 122 10.00 12.38 5.07
C PRO A 122 9.05 12.53 6.26
N GLY A 123 9.52 12.24 7.47
CA GLY A 123 8.75 12.33 8.71
C GLY A 123 7.91 11.09 9.04
N THR A 124 8.07 9.98 8.30
CA THR A 124 7.42 8.70 8.60
C THR A 124 8.36 7.66 9.21
N GLU A 125 9.66 7.97 9.30
CA GLU A 125 10.72 7.04 9.71
C GLU A 125 10.50 6.50 11.13
N ALA A 126 10.28 7.40 12.09
CA ALA A 126 10.04 7.02 13.50
C ALA A 126 8.74 6.21 13.67
N PHE A 127 7.73 6.49 12.84
CA PHE A 127 6.48 5.72 12.82
C PHE A 127 6.75 4.30 12.31
N VAL A 128 7.45 4.16 11.19
CA VAL A 128 7.81 2.86 10.59
C VAL A 128 8.66 2.03 11.57
N GLU A 129 9.66 2.63 12.21
CA GLU A 129 10.50 1.98 13.21
C GLU A 129 9.67 1.46 14.40
N ARG A 130 8.74 2.29 14.91
CA ARG A 130 7.82 1.87 15.98
C ARG A 130 6.96 0.68 15.55
N MET A 131 6.42 0.72 14.33
CA MET A 131 5.59 -0.37 13.79
C MET A 131 6.40 -1.65 13.52
N GLN A 132 7.67 -1.53 13.12
CA GLN A 132 8.58 -2.67 13.01
C GLN A 132 8.84 -3.33 14.36
N ARG A 133 9.04 -2.55 15.42
CA ARG A 133 9.22 -3.09 16.79
C ARG A 133 7.97 -3.80 17.29
N LEU A 134 6.79 -3.24 17.08
CA LEU A 134 5.52 -3.88 17.45
C LEU A 134 5.39 -5.28 16.81
N ARG A 135 5.65 -5.37 15.50
CA ARG A 135 5.64 -6.65 14.76
C ARG A 135 6.66 -7.67 15.26
N ALA A 136 7.78 -7.22 15.83
CA ALA A 136 8.83 -8.11 16.32
C ALA A 136 8.50 -8.72 17.70
N VAL A 137 7.62 -8.07 18.46
CA VAL A 137 7.18 -8.52 19.79
C VAL A 137 6.00 -9.50 19.71
N GLU A 138 5.23 -9.47 18.63
CA GLU A 138 4.11 -10.38 18.37
C GLU A 138 4.52 -11.73 17.74
N LYS A 139 5.83 -11.99 17.56
CA LYS A 139 6.39 -13.26 17.05
C LYS A 139 6.95 -14.13 18.18
#